data_AF-A0A3S5JK76-F1
#
_entry.id   AF-A0A3S5JK76-F1
#
_cell.length_a   1.000
_cell.length_b   1.000
_cell.length_c   1.000
_cell.angle_alpha   90.00
_cell.angle_beta   90.00
_cell.angle_gamma   90.00
#
_symmetry.space_group_name_H-M   'P 1'
#
loop_
_entity.id
_entity.type
_entity.pdbx_description
1 polymer ?
#
loop_
_entity_poly.entity_id
_entity_poly.type
_entity_poly.pdbx_seq_one_letter_code
_entity_poly.pdbx_strand_id
1 'polypeptide(L)'
;MISEDIALDKLIADIDEQIEVVGAIAGDSAILVEQFRILQECRDALVNQNLNIQRLSELIDEEDLPDFTTILEANQDVKND
;
A
#
# COMPACT_ATOMS: atom_id res chain seq x y z
N MET A 1 21.91 5.52 -0.37
CA MET A 1 20.51 5.10 -0.59
C MET A 1 19.80 5.36 0.72
N ILE A 2 18.88 6.31 0.77
CA ILE A 2 17.94 6.43 1.89
C ILE A 2 17.00 5.23 1.75
N SER A 3 16.81 4.45 2.82
CA SER A 3 15.89 3.29 2.78
C SER A 3 14.49 3.75 2.37
N GLU A 4 13.77 2.97 1.57
CA GLU A 4 12.40 3.31 1.13
C GLU A 4 11.46 3.58 2.33
N ASP A 5 11.65 2.86 3.44
CA ASP A 5 10.95 3.11 4.72
C ASP A 5 11.18 4.54 5.24
N ILE A 6 12.43 5.03 5.20
CA ILE A 6 12.75 6.38 5.69
C ILE A 6 12.09 7.45 4.81
N ALA A 7 11.89 7.16 3.51
CA ALA A 7 11.20 8.07 2.61
C ALA A 7 9.68 8.10 2.88
N LEU A 8 9.06 6.94 3.15
CA LEU A 8 7.64 6.86 3.50
C LEU A 8 7.35 7.49 4.86
N ASP A 9 8.15 7.18 5.89
CA ASP A 9 7.97 7.76 7.23
C ASP A 9 8.04 9.29 7.20
N LYS A 10 8.98 9.83 6.43
CA LYS A 10 9.08 11.28 6.22
C LYS A 10 7.86 11.83 5.50
N LEU A 11 7.39 11.16 4.44
CA LEU A 11 6.21 11.61 3.70
C LEU A 11 4.96 11.63 4.60
N ILE A 12 4.76 10.63 5.46
CA ILE A 12 3.65 10.59 6.41
C ILE A 12 3.77 11.75 7.41
N ALA A 13 4.97 12.00 7.94
CA ALA A 13 5.21 13.12 8.86
C ALA A 13 4.93 14.49 8.20
N ASP A 14 5.37 14.69 6.95
CA ASP A 14 5.13 15.91 6.19
C ASP A 14 3.62 16.11 5.91
N ILE A 15 2.86 15.03 5.67
CA ILE A 15 1.39 15.09 5.51
C ILE A 15 0.71 15.41 6.85
N ASP A 16 1.16 14.82 7.96
CA ASP A 16 0.63 15.10 9.30
C ASP A 16 0.80 16.59 9.66
N GLU A 17 1.96 17.19 9.35
CA GLU A 17 2.19 18.63 9.53
C GLU A 17 1.26 19.47 8.63
N GLN A 18 1.05 19.07 7.37
CA GLN A 18 0.13 19.77 6.47
C GLN A 18 -1.33 19.67 6.95
N ILE A 19 -1.77 18.53 7.48
CA ILE A 19 -3.10 18.37 8.08
C ILE A 19 -3.27 19.33 9.25
N GLU A 20 -2.27 19.44 10.14
CA GLU A 20 -2.30 20.37 11.27
C GLU A 20 -2.42 21.83 10.79
N VAL A 21 -1.53 22.24 9.88
CA VAL A 21 -1.51 23.62 9.37
C VAL A 21 -2.80 23.95 8.65
N VAL A 22 -3.24 23.12 7.70
CA VAL A 22 -4.45 23.36 6.90
C VAL A 22 -5.69 23.34 7.80
N GLY A 23 -5.76 22.41 8.76
CA GLY A 23 -6.85 22.36 9.74
C GLY A 23 -6.95 23.63 10.59
N ALA A 24 -5.83 24.23 10.94
CA ALA A 24 -5.80 25.48 11.70
C ALA A 24 -6.21 26.72 10.88
N ILE A 25 -5.96 26.73 9.56
CA ILE A 25 -6.21 27.90 8.70
C ILE A 25 -7.46 27.78 7.82
N ALA A 26 -8.10 26.60 7.74
CA ALA A 26 -9.17 26.35 6.78
C ALA A 26 -10.37 27.30 6.95
N GLY A 27 -10.81 27.53 8.18
CA GLY A 27 -11.99 28.37 8.47
C GLY A 27 -13.19 27.99 7.58
N ASP A 28 -13.77 28.98 6.92
CA ASP A 28 -14.88 28.79 5.95
C ASP A 28 -14.40 28.66 4.49
N SER A 29 -13.09 28.54 4.26
CA SER A 29 -12.55 28.36 2.90
C SER A 29 -12.86 26.97 2.39
N ALA A 30 -13.84 26.87 1.49
CA ALA A 30 -14.23 25.61 0.85
C ALA A 30 -13.04 24.87 0.22
N ILE A 31 -12.06 25.59 -0.33
CA ILE A 31 -10.85 25.00 -0.92
C ILE A 31 -9.98 24.34 0.14
N LEU A 32 -9.73 25.03 1.26
CA LEU A 32 -8.85 24.51 2.31
C LEU A 32 -9.50 23.38 3.09
N VAL A 33 -10.83 23.45 3.30
CA VAL A 33 -11.60 22.34 3.87
C VAL A 33 -11.49 21.09 3.01
N GLU A 34 -11.59 21.24 1.69
CA GLU A 34 -11.46 20.11 0.77
C GLU A 34 -10.02 19.59 0.71
N GLN A 35 -9.02 20.46 0.74
CA GLN A 35 -7.61 20.06 0.84
C GLN A 35 -7.33 19.29 2.13
N PHE A 36 -7.89 19.73 3.26
CA PHE A 36 -7.79 19.01 4.53
C PHE A 36 -8.36 17.60 4.43
N ARG A 37 -9.56 17.45 3.85
CA ARG A 37 -10.18 16.14 3.60
C ARG A 37 -9.31 15.25 2.73
N ILE A 38 -8.81 15.77 1.61
CA ILE A 38 -7.96 15.01 0.68
C ILE A 38 -6.65 14.58 1.34
N LEU A 39 -6.01 15.46 2.14
CA LEU A 39 -4.78 15.11 2.86
C LEU A 39 -4.99 13.95 3.83
N GLN A 40 -6.10 13.93 4.57
CA GLN A 40 -6.46 12.82 5.45
C GLN A 40 -6.65 11.51 4.66
N GLU A 41 -7.38 11.56 3.55
CA GLU A 41 -7.61 10.39 2.69
C GLU A 41 -6.31 9.86 2.06
N CYS A 42 -5.43 10.75 1.62
CA CYS A 42 -4.12 10.38 1.09
C CYS A 42 -3.24 9.72 2.15
N ARG A 43 -3.21 10.27 3.37
CA ARG A 43 -2.48 9.69 4.50
C ARG A 43 -2.93 8.25 4.76
N ASP A 44 -4.24 8.05 4.87
CA ASP A 44 -4.80 6.73 5.15
C ASP A 44 -4.54 5.75 3.99
N ALA A 45 -4.63 6.23 2.74
CA ALA A 45 -4.32 5.42 1.56
C ALA A 45 -2.85 4.94 1.56
N LEU A 46 -1.90 5.82 1.91
CA LEU A 46 -0.47 5.48 1.98
C LEU A 46 -0.20 4.43 3.08
N VAL A 47 -0.77 4.62 4.28
CA VAL A 47 -0.61 3.66 5.38
C VAL A 47 -1.18 2.29 5.01
N ASN A 48 -2.36 2.26 4.38
CA ASN A 48 -2.99 1.02 3.93
C ASN A 48 -2.19 0.34 2.81
N GLN A 49 -1.65 1.11 1.87
CA GLN A 49 -0.80 0.57 0.80
C GLN A 49 0.47 -0.05 1.39
N ASN A 50 1.14 0.62 2.32
CA ASN A 50 2.33 0.09 2.97
C ASN A 50 2.05 -1.23 3.70
N LEU A 51 0.95 -1.28 4.46
CA LEU A 51 0.52 -2.50 5.15
C LEU A 51 0.19 -3.65 4.18
N ASN A 52 -0.42 -3.35 3.03
CA ASN A 52 -0.68 -4.35 2.00
C ASN A 52 0.61 -4.82 1.31
N ILE A 53 1.57 -3.94 1.06
CA ILE A 53 2.89 -4.31 0.52
C ILE A 53 3.60 -5.24 1.49
N GLN A 54 3.65 -4.91 2.78
CA GLN A 54 4.25 -5.76 3.81
C GLN A 54 3.60 -7.15 3.85
N ARG A 55 2.27 -7.23 3.81
CA ARG A 55 1.54 -8.51 3.73
C ARG A 55 1.87 -9.30 2.46
N LEU A 56 1.97 -8.63 1.30
CA LEU A 56 2.32 -9.28 0.04
C LEU A 56 3.77 -9.79 0.08
N SER A 57 4.70 -9.04 0.67
CA SER A 57 6.08 -9.48 0.86
C SER A 57 6.15 -10.73 1.75
N GLU A 58 5.40 -10.78 2.85
CA GLU A 58 5.30 -11.97 3.71
C GLU A 58 4.81 -13.21 2.93
N LEU A 59 3.80 -13.04 2.07
CA LEU A 59 3.26 -14.14 1.24
C LEU A 59 4.21 -14.60 0.12
N ILE A 60 5.09 -13.72 -0.36
CA ILE A 60 6.07 -14.06 -1.42
C ILE A 60 7.33 -14.71 -0.81
N ASP A 61 7.72 -14.30 0.40
CA ASP A 61 8.85 -14.89 1.12
C ASP A 61 8.53 -16.28 1.70
N GLU A 62 7.23 -16.61 1.90
CA GLU A 62 6.79 -17.99 2.05
C GLU A 62 6.91 -18.71 0.70
N GLU A 63 8.07 -19.33 0.47
CA GLU A 63 8.39 -20.26 -0.63
C GLU A 63 7.57 -21.58 -0.53
N ASP A 64 6.25 -21.44 -0.38
CA ASP A 64 5.20 -22.46 -0.54
C ASP A 64 4.14 -21.88 -1.50
N LEU A 65 4.59 -21.30 -2.61
CA LEU A 65 3.76 -21.22 -3.82
C LEU A 65 3.30 -22.66 -4.10
N PRO A 66 2.00 -22.98 -3.96
CA PRO A 66 1.53 -24.32 -4.28
C PRO A 66 1.98 -24.61 -5.70
N ASP A 67 2.62 -25.76 -5.88
CA ASP A 67 3.12 -26.20 -7.16
C ASP A 67 1.90 -26.39 -8.10
N PHE A 68 1.45 -25.31 -8.75
CA PHE A 68 0.33 -25.33 -9.71
C PHE A 68 0.72 -26.10 -10.99
N THR A 69 1.88 -26.75 -11.02
CA THR A 69 2.34 -27.66 -12.07
C THR A 69 1.59 -28.99 -12.08
N THR A 70 1.01 -29.44 -10.96
CA THR A 70 0.38 -30.78 -10.88
C THR A 70 -0.82 -30.95 -11.82
N ILE A 71 -1.53 -29.87 -12.18
CA ILE A 71 -2.71 -29.95 -13.06
C ILE A 71 -2.32 -30.19 -14.53
N LEU A 72 -1.13 -29.75 -14.95
CA LEU A 72 -0.67 -29.94 -16.33
C LEU A 72 -0.04 -31.33 -16.54
N GLU A 73 0.58 -31.92 -15.51
CA GLU A 73 1.19 -33.26 -15.59
C GLU A 73 0.14 -34.38 -15.61
N ALA A 74 -0.93 -34.27 -14.83
CA ALA A 74 -2.00 -35.30 -14.77
C ALA A 74 -2.74 -35.53 -16.11
N ASN A 75 -2.62 -34.59 -17.06
CA ASN A 75 -3.23 -34.71 -18.40
C ASN A 75 -2.27 -35.25 -19.47
N GLN A 76 -0.99 -35.43 -19.17
CA GLN A 76 -0.02 -36.04 -20.11
C GLN A 76 -0.02 -37.57 -20.04
N ASP A 77 -0.35 -38.15 -18.88
CA ASP A 77 -0.36 -39.61 -18.69
C ASP A 77 -1.59 -40.32 -19.31
N VAL A 78 -2.61 -39.58 -19.74
CA VAL A 78 -3.85 -40.17 -20.32
C VAL A 78 -3.76 -40.38 -21.85
N LYS A 79 -2.63 -40.03 -22.49
CA LYS A 79 -2.50 -40.10 -23.97
C LYS A 79 -1.57 -41.19 -24.51
N ASN A 80 -1.00 -42.02 -23.65
CA ASN A 80 -0.14 -43.13 -24.07
C ASN A 80 -0.73 -44.48 -23.65
N ASP A 81 -1.90 -44.83 -24.21
CA ASP A 81 -2.40 -46.20 -24.33
C ASP A 81 -3.11 -46.35 -25.70
#